data_AF-A0A533X885-F1
#
_entry.id   AF-A0A533X885-F1
#
_cell.length_a   1.000
_cell.length_b   1.000
_cell.length_c   1.000
_cell.angle_alpha   90.00
_cell.angle_beta   90.00
_cell.angle_gamma   90.00
#
_symmetry.space_group_name_H-M   'P 1'
#
loop_
_entity.id
_entity.type
_entity.pdbx_description
1 polymer ?
#
loop_
_entity_poly.entity_id
_entity_poly.type
_entity_poly.pdbx_seq_one_letter_code
_entity_poly.pdbx_strand_id
1 'polypeptide(L)' 'QSVKLEAYARLGRGKEHAKWQPCSVASLTDGKTGDSFVLKVESAGSLPAREIVVKAVQILEEKLQEIQVSVGEK' A
#
# COMPACT_ATOMS: atom_id res chain seq x y z
N GLN A 1 -0.74 29.17 27.73
CA GLN A 1 -0.36 27.79 28.08
C GLN A 1 0.78 27.34 27.16
N SER A 2 1.70 26.49 27.63
CA SER A 2 2.84 25.97 26.83
C SER A 2 3.01 24.46 27.02
N VAL A 3 3.22 23.74 25.91
CA VAL A 3 3.48 22.29 25.89
C VAL A 3 4.80 22.03 25.16
N LYS A 4 5.64 21.15 25.72
CA LYS A 4 6.87 20.65 25.10
C LYS A 4 6.80 19.12 25.05
N LEU A 5 7.05 18.55 23.87
CA LEU A 5 7.05 17.10 23.66
C LEU A 5 8.15 16.70 22.66
N GLU A 6 8.54 15.44 22.72
CA GLU A 6 9.45 14.79 21.78
C GLU A 6 8.76 13.54 21.23
N ALA A 7 8.88 13.31 19.92
CA ALA A 7 8.24 12.18 19.24
C ALA A 7 9.15 11.61 18.16
N TYR A 8 9.06 10.29 17.94
CA TYR A 8 9.86 9.55 16.96
C TYR A 8 8.97 8.94 15.89
N ALA A 9 9.28 9.21 14.63
CA ALA A 9 8.63 8.57 13.51
C ALA A 9 9.19 7.15 13.27
N ARG A 10 8.31 6.22 12.90
CA ARG A 10 8.66 4.87 12.45
C ARG A 10 7.90 4.55 11.18
N LEU A 11 8.56 3.88 10.24
CA LEU A 11 7.91 3.30 9.09
C LEU A 11 6.98 2.17 9.56
N GLY A 12 5.77 2.12 9.01
CA GLY A 12 4.79 1.09 9.33
C GLY A 12 3.86 0.86 8.14
N ARG A 13 2.99 -0.14 8.26
CA ARG A 13 2.04 -0.52 7.21
C ARG A 13 0.61 -0.17 7.61
N GLY A 14 -0.23 0.18 6.63
CA GLY A 14 -1.66 0.45 6.88
C GLY A 14 -2.42 -0.72 7.54
N LYS A 15 -1.96 -1.97 7.30
CA LYS A 15 -2.48 -3.18 7.97
C LYS A 15 -2.22 -3.18 9.49
N GLU A 16 -1.14 -2.54 9.96
CA GLU A 16 -0.77 -2.48 11.37
C GLU A 16 -1.56 -1.37 12.09
N HIS A 17 -1.71 -0.20 11.45
CA HIS A 17 -2.51 0.89 11.99
C HIS A 17 -2.92 1.87 10.88
N ALA A 18 -4.15 2.41 10.99
CA ALA A 18 -4.73 3.32 10.00
C ALA A 18 -3.87 4.58 9.74
N LYS A 19 -3.12 5.05 10.74
CA LYS A 19 -2.18 6.20 10.61
C LYS A 19 -1.08 6.01 9.55
N TRP A 20 -0.78 4.78 9.17
CA TRP A 20 0.21 4.44 8.14
C TRP A 20 -0.42 4.11 6.78
N GLN A 21 -1.73 4.30 6.62
CA GLN A 21 -2.39 4.14 5.33
C GLN A 21 -1.96 5.28 4.39
N PRO A 22 -1.35 4.99 3.23
CA PRO A 22 -0.83 6.04 2.34
C PRO A 22 -1.89 6.60 1.38
N CYS A 23 -3.09 6.01 1.35
CA CYS A 23 -4.07 6.17 0.30
C CYS A 23 -5.47 6.44 0.90
N SER A 24 -6.15 7.48 0.43
CA SER A 24 -7.52 7.83 0.82
C SER A 24 -8.57 7.00 0.08
N VAL A 25 -8.31 6.65 -1.20
CA VAL A 25 -9.23 5.87 -2.03
C VAL A 25 -8.47 4.84 -2.87
N ALA A 26 -8.89 3.58 -2.80
CA ALA A 26 -8.45 2.51 -3.69
C ALA A 26 -9.68 1.70 -4.14
N SER A 27 -10.24 2.02 -5.32
CA SER A 27 -11.42 1.35 -5.86
C SER A 27 -11.14 0.69 -7.21
N LEU A 28 -11.65 -0.52 -7.39
CA LEU A 28 -11.55 -1.30 -8.61
C LEU A 28 -12.97 -1.43 -9.19
N THR A 29 -13.14 -1.04 -10.45
CA THR A 29 -14.42 -1.18 -11.17
C THR A 29 -14.18 -1.89 -12.50
N ASP A 30 -15.16 -2.64 -12.98
CA ASP A 30 -15.10 -3.24 -14.32
C ASP A 30 -14.98 -2.16 -15.40
N GLY A 31 -14.16 -2.44 -16.41
CA GLY A 31 -14.03 -1.63 -17.60
C GLY A 31 -15.10 -1.97 -18.63
N LYS A 32 -15.11 -1.22 -19.73
CA LYS A 32 -16.15 -1.32 -20.77
C LYS A 32 -16.02 -2.56 -21.66
N THR A 33 -14.85 -3.21 -21.64
CA THR A 33 -14.55 -4.40 -22.43
C THR A 33 -14.46 -5.60 -21.49
N GLY A 34 -14.87 -6.78 -21.95
CA GLY A 34 -14.65 -8.02 -21.21
C GLY A 34 -13.17 -8.16 -20.86
N ASP A 35 -12.88 -8.38 -19.58
CA ASP A 35 -11.54 -8.48 -19.00
C ASP A 35 -10.74 -7.17 -18.86
N SER A 36 -11.43 -6.02 -18.85
CA SER A 36 -10.80 -4.74 -18.49
C SER A 36 -11.21 -4.30 -17.09
N PHE A 37 -10.29 -3.64 -16.37
CA PHE A 37 -10.53 -3.08 -15.04
C PHE A 37 -10.02 -1.64 -14.96
N VAL A 38 -10.70 -0.80 -14.19
CA VAL A 38 -10.30 0.56 -13.88
C VAL A 38 -9.99 0.65 -12.39
N LEU A 39 -8.71 0.83 -12.08
CA LEU A 39 -8.23 1.07 -10.72
C LEU A 39 -8.10 2.59 -10.49
N LYS A 40 -8.81 3.11 -9.50
CA LYS A 40 -8.69 4.51 -9.05
C LYS A 40 -7.96 4.55 -7.72
N VAL A 41 -6.85 5.29 -7.69
CA VAL A 41 -6.01 5.48 -6.50
C VAL A 41 -5.89 6.98 -6.20
N GLU A 42 -6.25 7.36 -4.98
CA GLU A 42 -6.08 8.72 -4.46
C GLU A 42 -5.11 8.69 -3.28
N SER A 43 -4.06 9.51 -3.32
CA SER A 43 -3.09 9.60 -2.24
C SER A 43 -3.63 10.41 -1.07
N ALA A 44 -3.27 10.01 0.16
CA ALA A 44 -3.52 10.82 1.36
C ALA A 44 -2.54 12.01 1.51
N GLY A 45 -1.60 12.19 0.58
CA GLY A 45 -0.62 13.28 0.55
C GLY A 45 0.76 12.94 1.13
N SER A 46 0.89 11.80 1.83
CA SER A 46 2.17 11.36 2.42
C SER A 46 3.11 10.66 1.43
N LEU A 47 2.58 10.13 0.33
CA LEU A 47 3.33 9.46 -0.74
C LEU A 47 2.62 9.68 -2.09
N PRO A 48 3.31 10.03 -3.20
CA PRO A 48 2.65 10.24 -4.49
C PRO A 48 1.85 9.02 -4.97
N ALA A 49 0.69 9.24 -5.60
CA ALA A 49 -0.20 8.14 -6.02
C ALA A 49 0.48 7.11 -6.93
N ARG A 50 1.33 7.57 -7.86
CA ARG A 50 2.15 6.69 -8.71
C ARG A 50 3.07 5.79 -7.89
N GLU A 51 3.71 6.35 -6.87
CA GLU A 51 4.64 5.60 -6.02
C GLU A 51 3.92 4.59 -5.14
N ILE A 52 2.71 4.90 -4.66
CA ILE A 52 1.86 3.94 -3.94
C ILE A 52 1.67 2.66 -4.78
N VAL A 53 1.32 2.80 -6.05
CA VAL A 53 1.09 1.66 -6.95
C VAL A 53 2.37 0.88 -7.18
N VAL A 54 3.49 1.57 -7.48
CA VAL A 54 4.80 0.92 -7.68
C VAL A 54 5.23 0.15 -6.44
N LYS A 55 5.11 0.74 -5.26
CA LYS A 55 5.46 0.11 -3.98
C LYS A 55 4.55 -1.07 -3.65
N ALA A 56 3.26 -0.97 -3.97
CA ALA A 56 2.33 -2.08 -3.78
C ALA A 56 2.72 -3.30 -4.62
N VAL A 57 3.12 -3.11 -5.89
CA VAL A 57 3.60 -4.19 -6.76
C VAL A 57 4.90 -4.80 -6.22
N GLN A 58 5.86 -3.98 -5.77
CA GLN A 58 7.11 -4.46 -5.16
C GLN A 58 6.85 -5.32 -3.92
N ILE A 59 5.99 -4.85 -3.01
CA ILE A 59 5.62 -5.61 -1.80
C ILE A 59 4.90 -6.90 -2.16
N LEU A 60 4.10 -6.90 -3.23
CA LEU A 60 3.43 -8.11 -3.70
C LEU A 60 4.43 -9.12 -4.26
N GLU A 61 5.39 -8.66 -5.06
CA GLU A 61 6.48 -9.48 -5.60
C GLU A 61 7.30 -10.14 -4.48
N GLU A 62 7.73 -9.37 -3.48
CA GLU A 62 8.44 -9.88 -2.30
C GLU A 62 7.65 -10.98 -1.59
N LYS A 63 6.35 -10.76 -1.35
CA LYS A 63 5.47 -11.76 -0.71
C LYS A 63 5.27 -13.00 -1.55
N LEU A 64 5.19 -12.87 -2.88
CA LEU A 64 5.07 -14.02 -3.78
C LEU A 64 6.34 -14.86 -3.77
N GLN A 65 7.52 -14.23 -3.71
CA GLN A 65 8.80 -14.92 -3.56
C GLN A 65 8.88 -15.66 -2.22
N GLU A 66 8.47 -15.04 -1.12
CA GLU A 66 8.37 -15.70 0.20
C GLU A 66 7.49 -16.94 0.14
N ILE A 67 6.32 -16.85 -0.51
CA ILE A 67 5.40 -17.98 -0.69
C ILE A 67 6.06 -19.07 -1.54
N GLN A 68 6.71 -18.72 -2.64
CA GLN A 68 7.38 -19.68 -3.52
C GLN A 68 8.44 -20.49 -2.76
N VAL A 69 9.22 -19.84 -1.91
CA VAL A 69 10.20 -20.53 -1.04
C VAL A 69 9.48 -21.46 -0.07
N SER A 70 8.46 -20.98 0.65
CA SER A 70 7.75 -21.81 1.64
C SER A 70 7.01 -23.01 1.04
N VAL A 71 6.60 -22.93 -0.23
CA VAL A 71 5.90 -24.02 -0.93
C VAL A 71 6.89 -24.94 -1.66
N GLY A 72 8.02 -24.40 -2.12
CA GLY A 72 9.10 -25.13 -2.78
C GLY A 72 9.97 -25.94 -1.82
N GLU A 73 9.97 -25.61 -0.52
CA GLU A 73 10.48 -26.46 0.54
C GLU A 73 9.57 -27.69 0.73
N LYS A 74 9.77 -28.68 -0.14
CA LYS A 74 9.54 -30.10 0.16
C LYS A 74 10.88 -30.82 0.25
#